data_AF-A0A259PRF6-F1
#
_entry.id   AF-A0A259PRF6-F1
#
_cell.length_a   1.000
_cell.length_b   1.000
_cell.length_c   1.000
_cell.angle_alpha   90.00
_cell.angle_beta   90.00
_cell.angle_gamma   90.00
#
_symmetry.space_group_name_H-M   'P 1'
#
loop_
_entity.id
_entity.type
_entity.pdbx_description
1 polymer ?
#
loop_
_entity_poly.entity_id
_entity_poly.type
_entity_poly.pdbx_seq_one_letter_code
_entity_poly.pdbx_strand_id
1 'polypeptide(L)'
;TMLGGGAGLRRVHHVPSSSAYVSVVAAGLGWGMVSEQEADRLAPAGVLVDLAPGSWLDVPLWWQRWAIRTRALDELSDRVVEVARSALRQAPVAV
;
A
#
# COMPACT_ATOMS: atom_id res chain seq x y z
N THR A 1 -2.54 -13.79 -21.83
CA THR A 1 -1.30 -14.18 -22.53
C THR A 1 -1.06 -13.25 -23.69
N MET A 2 0.10 -12.58 -23.70
CA MET A 2 0.80 -12.12 -24.89
C MET A 2 2.28 -12.47 -24.68
N LEU A 3 2.92 -13.06 -25.69
CA LEU A 3 4.28 -13.62 -25.64
C LEU A 3 5.31 -12.60 -26.18
N GLY A 4 6.35 -12.36 -25.39
CA GLY A 4 7.64 -11.79 -25.79
C GLY A 4 8.74 -12.62 -25.11
N GLY A 5 9.68 -13.13 -25.90
CA GLY A 5 10.57 -14.24 -25.52
C GLY A 5 11.75 -13.88 -24.60
N GLY A 6 12.26 -14.90 -23.90
CA GLY A 6 13.69 -15.00 -23.59
C GLY A 6 14.17 -14.87 -22.13
N ALA A 7 13.40 -15.31 -21.13
CA ALA A 7 13.90 -15.77 -19.83
C ALA A 7 12.76 -16.59 -19.19
N GLY A 8 13.04 -17.76 -18.61
CA GLY A 8 12.01 -18.73 -18.18
C GLY A 8 10.80 -18.05 -17.55
N LEU A 9 9.61 -18.30 -18.12
CA LEU A 9 8.37 -17.57 -17.85
C LEU A 9 8.17 -17.39 -16.33
N ARG A 10 8.60 -16.25 -15.81
CA ARG A 10 8.30 -15.90 -14.43
C ARG A 10 6.79 -15.69 -14.41
N ARG A 11 6.07 -16.62 -13.81
CA ARG A 11 4.62 -16.52 -13.68
C ARG A 11 4.34 -15.31 -12.80
N VAL A 12 3.80 -14.26 -13.41
CA VAL A 12 3.38 -13.04 -12.71
C VAL A 12 1.86 -13.02 -12.71
N HIS A 13 1.29 -12.83 -11.53
CA HIS A 13 -0.13 -12.61 -11.34
C HIS A 13 -0.41 -11.11 -11.32
N HIS A 14 -1.28 -10.63 -12.21
CA HIS A 14 -1.72 -9.24 -12.21
C HIS A 14 -3.12 -9.16 -11.62
N VAL A 15 -3.26 -8.48 -10.48
CA VAL A 15 -4.51 -8.36 -9.73
C VAL A 15 -4.83 -6.87 -9.54
N PRO A 16 -5.76 -6.29 -10.31
CA PRO A 16 -6.06 -4.85 -10.30
C PRO A 16 -6.98 -4.45 -9.13
N SER A 17 -6.72 -5.00 -7.94
CA SER A 17 -7.42 -4.68 -6.70
C SER A 17 -6.48 -4.94 -5.53
N SER A 18 -6.25 -3.91 -4.71
CA SER A 18 -5.33 -4.02 -3.57
C SER A 18 -5.77 -5.08 -2.57
N SER A 19 -7.07 -5.18 -2.27
CA SER A 19 -7.57 -6.17 -1.31
C SER A 19 -7.49 -7.59 -1.86
N ALA A 20 -7.84 -7.79 -3.13
CA ALA A 20 -7.72 -9.11 -3.76
C ALA A 20 -6.26 -9.54 -3.92
N TYR A 21 -5.35 -8.60 -4.16
CA TYR A 21 -3.91 -8.85 -4.22
C TYR A 21 -3.40 -9.43 -2.89
N VAL A 22 -3.77 -8.82 -1.76
CA VAL A 22 -3.41 -9.31 -0.42
C VAL A 22 -3.97 -10.72 -0.18
N SER A 23 -5.23 -10.97 -0.57
CA SER A 23 -5.83 -12.31 -0.46
C SER A 23 -5.09 -13.37 -1.29
N VAL A 24 -4.61 -13.02 -2.49
CA VAL A 24 -3.82 -13.93 -3.34
C VAL A 24 -2.48 -14.26 -2.69
N VAL A 25 -1.82 -13.27 -2.08
CA VAL A 25 -0.56 -13.48 -1.33
C VAL A 25 -0.81 -14.34 -0.10
N ALA A 26 -1.85 -14.03 0.69
CA ALA A 26 -2.24 -14.79 1.88
C ALA A 26 -2.62 -16.25 1.56
N ALA A 27 -3.17 -16.51 0.37
CA ALA A 27 -3.47 -17.86 -0.10
C ALA A 27 -2.23 -18.63 -0.61
N GLY A 28 -1.03 -18.05 -0.53
CA GLY A 28 0.21 -18.68 -0.99
C GLY A 28 0.36 -18.78 -2.51
N LEU A 29 -0.48 -18.06 -3.27
CA LEU A 29 -0.45 -18.09 -4.74
C LEU A 29 0.65 -17.17 -5.33
N GLY A 30 1.35 -16.43 -4.49
CA GLY A 30 2.47 -15.56 -4.87
C GLY A 30 3.06 -14.80 -3.68
N TRP A 31 4.03 -13.95 -3.97
CA TRP A 31 4.67 -13.05 -3.00
C TRP A 31 4.77 -11.63 -3.57
N GLY A 32 4.92 -10.65 -2.69
CA GLY A 32 5.19 -9.28 -3.07
C GLY A 32 5.02 -8.30 -1.92
N MET A 33 5.10 -7.01 -2.23
CA MET A 33 4.97 -5.95 -1.23
C MET A 33 3.49 -5.71 -0.91
N VAL A 34 3.18 -5.67 0.37
CA VAL A 34 1.89 -5.24 0.92
C VAL A 34 2.12 -4.00 1.79
N SER A 35 1.07 -3.22 2.06
CA SER A 35 1.20 -2.11 3.00
C SER A 35 1.45 -2.63 4.42
N GLU A 36 2.13 -1.82 5.23
CA GLU A 36 2.39 -2.10 6.65
C GLU A 36 1.09 -2.46 7.39
N GLN A 37 0.00 -1.73 7.13
CA GLN A 37 -1.30 -1.97 7.76
C GLN A 37 -1.88 -3.38 7.47
N GLU A 38 -1.69 -3.91 6.26
CA GLU A 38 -2.15 -5.26 5.92
C GLU A 38 -1.20 -6.33 6.49
N ALA A 39 0.11 -6.05 6.52
CA ALA A 39 1.08 -6.91 7.19
C ALA A 39 0.79 -7.04 8.69
N ASP A 40 0.54 -5.92 9.39
CA ASP A 40 0.25 -5.88 10.82
C ASP A 40 -1.01 -6.69 11.19
N ARG A 41 -2.00 -6.74 10.29
CA ARG A 41 -3.23 -7.52 10.48
C ARG A 41 -3.02 -9.01 10.30
N LEU A 42 -2.18 -9.42 9.35
CA LEU A 42 -2.09 -10.82 8.90
C LEU A 42 -0.87 -11.57 9.46
N ALA A 43 0.21 -10.86 9.79
CA ALA A 43 1.43 -11.45 10.35
C ALA A 43 1.21 -12.12 11.72
N PRO A 44 0.46 -11.55 12.69
CA PRO A 44 0.23 -12.21 13.97
C PRO A 44 -0.49 -13.55 13.86
N ALA A 45 -1.31 -13.73 12.82
CA ALA A 45 -2.01 -14.97 12.53
C ALA A 45 -1.13 -16.01 11.80
N GLY A 46 0.14 -15.69 11.52
CA GLY A 46 1.05 -16.55 10.76
C GLY A 46 0.68 -16.70 9.28
N VAL A 47 -0.23 -15.86 8.77
CA VAL A 47 -0.71 -15.91 7.38
C VAL A 47 0.32 -15.32 6.43
N LEU A 48 1.03 -14.29 6.87
CA LEU A 48 2.14 -13.67 6.13
C LEU A 48 3.44 -13.80 6.93
N VAL A 49 4.55 -13.94 6.20
CA VAL A 49 5.91 -13.91 6.74
C VAL A 49 6.71 -12.81 6.03
N ASP A 50 7.55 -12.11 6.80
CA ASP A 50 8.46 -11.11 6.24
C ASP A 50 9.61 -11.79 5.49
N LEU A 51 9.66 -11.57 4.17
CA LEU A 51 10.68 -12.13 3.29
C LEU A 51 11.98 -11.30 3.28
N ALA A 52 11.95 -10.05 3.76
CA ALA A 52 13.10 -9.16 3.78
C ALA A 52 13.12 -8.31 5.08
N PRO A 53 13.40 -8.93 6.23
CA PRO A 53 13.40 -8.24 7.52
C PRO A 53 14.27 -6.98 7.53
N GLY A 54 13.70 -5.88 8.03
CA GLY A 54 14.37 -4.59 8.11
C GLY A 54 14.48 -3.83 6.78
N SER A 55 13.82 -4.33 5.72
CA SER A 55 13.73 -3.63 4.43
C SER A 55 12.28 -3.19 4.17
N TRP A 56 12.09 -1.93 3.82
CA TRP A 56 10.78 -1.39 3.43
C TRP A 56 10.94 -0.33 2.34
N LEU A 57 9.82 0.06 1.75
CA LEU A 57 9.74 1.15 0.79
C LEU A 57 8.77 2.22 1.33
N ASP A 58 9.33 3.35 1.74
CA ASP A 58 8.52 4.51 2.12
C ASP A 58 8.00 5.23 0.86
N VAL A 59 6.69 5.47 0.83
CA VAL A 59 6.01 6.18 -0.27
C VAL A 59 5.34 7.44 0.31
N PRO A 60 5.84 8.65 0.00
CA PRO A 60 5.22 9.87 0.49
C PRO A 60 3.85 10.09 -0.18
N LEU A 61 2.84 10.39 0.63
CA LEU A 61 1.47 10.66 0.17
C LEU A 61 1.13 12.14 0.36
N TRP A 62 0.36 12.69 -0.57
CA TRP A 62 -0.06 14.09 -0.57
C TRP A 62 -1.57 14.18 -0.71
N TRP A 63 -2.20 15.07 0.05
CA TRP A 63 -3.59 15.45 -0.15
C TRP A 63 -3.66 16.63 -1.10
N GLN A 64 -4.36 16.45 -2.23
CA GLN A 64 -4.58 17.51 -3.21
C GLN A 64 -6.06 17.90 -3.19
N ARG A 65 -6.30 19.21 -3.16
CA ARG A 65 -7.64 19.79 -3.27
C ARG A 65 -7.66 20.95 -4.24
N TRP A 66 -8.84 21.20 -4.80
CA TRP A 66 -9.09 22.41 -5.58
C TRP A 66 -8.99 23.65 -4.68
N ALA A 67 -8.46 24.74 -5.22
CA ALA A 67 -8.31 26.02 -4.53
C ALA A 67 -9.65 26.79 -4.45
N ILE A 68 -10.67 26.13 -3.91
CA ILE A 68 -12.01 26.70 -3.70
C ILE A 68 -12.20 26.87 -2.19
N ARG A 69 -12.62 28.06 -1.77
CA ARG A 69 -12.88 28.37 -0.36
C ARG A 69 -14.31 27.97 -0.01
N THR A 70 -14.49 26.75 0.48
CA THR A 70 -15.74 26.30 1.09
C THR A 70 -15.45 25.63 2.43
N ARG A 71 -16.31 25.90 3.42
CA ARG A 71 -16.21 25.29 4.75
C ARG A 71 -16.18 23.76 4.68
N ALA A 72 -17.00 23.15 3.82
CA ALA A 72 -17.03 21.70 3.65
C ALA A 72 -15.71 21.12 3.14
N LEU A 73 -15.00 21.80 2.22
CA LEU A 73 -13.69 21.35 1.74
C LEU A 73 -12.59 21.55 2.77
N ASP A 74 -12.67 22.60 3.59
CA ASP A 74 -11.76 22.81 4.72
C ASP A 74 -11.95 21.67 5.75
N GLU A 75 -13.18 21.40 6.18
CA GLU A 75 -13.50 20.31 7.13
C GLU A 75 -13.10 18.93 6.60
N LEU A 76 -13.32 18.65 5.32
CA LEU A 76 -12.85 17.41 4.69
C LEU A 76 -11.32 17.31 4.72
N SER A 77 -10.62 18.40 4.43
CA SER A 77 -9.15 18.40 4.39
C SER A 77 -8.58 18.17 5.77
N ASP A 78 -9.13 18.82 6.79
CA ASP A 78 -8.73 18.62 8.18
C ASP A 78 -8.92 17.15 8.58
N ARG A 79 -10.06 16.54 8.22
CA ARG A 79 -10.34 15.14 8.56
C ARG A 79 -9.42 14.16 7.84
N VAL A 80 -9.14 14.38 6.54
CA VAL A 80 -8.20 13.55 5.78
C VAL A 80 -6.81 13.61 6.41
N VAL A 81 -6.32 14.81 6.73
CA VAL A 81 -5.00 15.01 7.34
C VAL A 81 -4.93 14.39 8.75
N GLU A 82 -5.98 14.53 9.55
CA GLU A 82 -6.06 13.92 10.89
C GLU A 82 -5.94 12.39 10.81
N VAL A 83 -6.73 11.76 9.94
CA VAL A 83 -6.68 10.30 9.76
C VAL A 83 -5.32 9.88 9.22
N ALA A 84 -4.77 10.59 8.22
CA ALA A 84 -3.46 10.32 7.67
C ALA A 84 -2.35 10.38 8.74
N ARG A 85 -2.41 11.35 9.67
CA ARG A 85 -1.46 11.44 10.79
C ARG A 85 -1.50 10.23 11.72
N SER A 86 -2.69 9.70 11.96
CA SER A 86 -2.87 8.52 12.83
C SER A 86 -2.56 7.19 12.15
N ALA A 87 -2.76 7.10 10.83
CA ALA A 87 -2.72 5.84 10.10
C ALA A 87 -1.43 5.64 9.27
N LEU A 88 -0.64 6.68 9.07
CA LEU A 88 0.58 6.66 8.26
C LEU A 88 1.79 7.11 9.08
N ARG A 89 2.95 6.54 8.77
CA ARG A 89 4.24 7.04 9.25
C ARG A 89 4.41 8.48 8.78
N GLN A 90 4.75 9.36 9.72
CA GLN A 90 5.03 10.75 9.39
C GLN A 90 6.46 10.84 8.87
N ALA A 91 6.59 11.06 7.57
CA ALA A 91 7.87 11.39 6.98
C ALA A 91 8.36 12.71 7.60
N PRO A 92 9.67 12.82 7.92
CA PRO A 92 10.23 14.11 8.25
C PRO A 92 9.97 15.06 7.07
N VAL A 93 9.43 16.25 7.36
CA VAL A 93 9.32 17.31 6.35
C VAL A 93 10.74 17.58 5.86
N ALA A 94 11.01 17.28 4.58
CA ALA A 94 12.21 17.77 3.92
C ALA A 94 12.08 19.30 3.87
N VAL A 95 12.86 19.98 4.70
CA VAL A 95 12.99 21.45 4.73
C VAL A 95 13.87 21.90 3.57
#